data_AF-A0A832X8H6-F1
#
_entry.id   AF-A0A832X8H6-F1
#
_cell.length_a   1.000
_cell.length_b   1.000
_cell.length_c   1.000
_cell.angle_alpha   90.00
_cell.angle_beta   90.00
_cell.angle_gamma   90.00
#
_symmetry.space_group_name_H-M   'P 1'
#
loop_
_entity.id
_entity.type
_entity.pdbx_description
1 polymer ?
#
loop_
_entity_poly.entity_id
_entity_poly.type
_entity_poly.pdbx_seq_one_letter_code
_entity_poly.pdbx_strand_id
1 'polypeptide(L)'
;MLSEKPMSGAEIVEEIERQTGGRWKPSPGSIYPLLAWMLGKGFTKESPKAEEGFKRYSFTEKGSEFLNKQIALGEDFLNKMEFLLPLLIGGLQFGSNKEKLRGAIEPASQLVGAFMTIRRNLDDLSQEDSEEIIQVLKECSEKLEKLAQRFGAEEKK
;
A
#
# COMPACT_ATOMS: atom_id res chain seq x y z
N MET A 1 -8.03 8.66 -14.99
CA MET A 1 -6.98 9.23 -14.11
C MET A 1 -5.93 10.04 -14.91
N LEU A 2 -4.84 10.55 -14.32
CA LEU A 2 -3.88 11.48 -15.00
C LEU A 2 -3.23 10.88 -16.27
N SER A 3 -3.23 9.55 -16.39
CA SER A 3 -2.81 8.81 -17.59
C SER A 3 -3.82 8.88 -18.75
N GLU A 4 -5.07 9.24 -18.47
CA GLU A 4 -6.15 9.32 -19.47
C GLU A 4 -6.44 10.77 -19.88
N LYS A 5 -6.47 11.70 -18.92
CA LYS A 5 -6.79 13.11 -19.19
C LYS A 5 -6.10 14.07 -18.22
N PRO A 6 -5.83 15.32 -18.65
CA PRO A 6 -5.34 16.35 -17.75
C PRO A 6 -6.35 16.72 -16.66
N MET A 7 -5.89 16.79 -15.41
CA MET A 7 -6.75 17.08 -14.24
C MET A 7 -6.08 18.05 -13.27
N SER A 8 -6.89 18.86 -12.61
CA SER A 8 -6.50 19.67 -11.46
C SER A 8 -6.29 18.82 -10.21
N GLY A 9 -5.66 19.38 -9.18
CA GLY A 9 -5.51 18.72 -7.88
C GLY A 9 -6.84 18.35 -7.23
N ALA A 10 -7.86 19.22 -7.34
CA ALA A 10 -9.19 18.97 -6.82
C ALA A 10 -9.88 17.79 -7.54
N GLU A 11 -9.83 17.77 -8.87
CA GLU A 11 -10.39 16.66 -9.66
C GLU A 11 -9.68 15.34 -9.36
N ILE A 12 -8.38 15.35 -9.05
CA ILE A 12 -7.66 14.14 -8.62
C ILE A 12 -8.21 13.64 -7.28
N VAL A 13 -8.43 14.52 -6.31
CA VAL A 13 -9.00 14.13 -5.00
C VAL A 13 -10.38 13.49 -5.19
N GLU A 14 -11.25 14.13 -5.95
CA GLU A 14 -12.60 13.65 -6.23
C GLU A 14 -12.59 12.32 -7.00
N GLU A 15 -11.71 12.19 -7.99
CA GLU A 15 -11.59 10.96 -8.77
C GLU A 15 -11.07 9.79 -7.93
N ILE A 16 -10.14 10.02 -6.98
CA ILE A 16 -9.69 8.98 -6.03
C ILE A 16 -10.85 8.55 -5.13
N GLU A 17 -11.58 9.50 -4.56
CA GLU A 17 -12.77 9.21 -3.75
C GLU A 17 -13.80 8.41 -4.54
N ARG A 18 -14.08 8.80 -5.79
CA ARG A 18 -15.02 8.11 -6.67
C ARG A 18 -14.57 6.69 -7.02
N GLN A 19 -13.31 6.50 -7.42
CA GLN A 19 -12.78 5.18 -7.79
C GLN A 19 -12.67 4.23 -6.60
N THR A 20 -12.47 4.76 -5.39
CA THR A 20 -12.45 3.98 -4.16
C THR A 20 -13.85 3.74 -3.57
N GLY A 21 -14.91 4.21 -4.22
CA GLY A 21 -16.28 4.09 -3.71
C GLY A 21 -16.50 4.83 -2.40
N GLY A 22 -15.84 5.97 -2.21
CA GLY A 22 -15.90 6.80 -0.99
C GLY A 22 -15.03 6.29 0.17
N ARG A 23 -14.34 5.16 0.00
CA ARG A 23 -13.53 4.54 1.06
C ARG A 23 -12.28 5.35 1.41
N TRP A 24 -11.78 6.14 0.47
CA TRP A 24 -10.62 6.97 0.70
C TRP A 24 -10.69 8.29 -0.08
N LYS A 25 -10.63 9.40 0.65
CA LYS A 25 -10.49 10.74 0.11
C LYS A 25 -9.16 11.33 0.60
N PRO A 26 -8.16 11.52 -0.27
CA PRO A 26 -6.89 12.10 0.14
C PRO A 26 -7.07 13.59 0.49
N SER A 27 -6.34 14.07 1.49
CA SER A 27 -6.41 15.47 1.87
C SER A 27 -5.71 16.35 0.83
N PRO A 28 -6.14 17.60 0.63
CA PRO A 28 -5.42 18.58 -0.18
C PRO A 28 -3.94 18.69 0.21
N GLY A 29 -3.64 18.66 1.51
CA GLY A 29 -2.29 18.72 2.06
C GLY A 29 -1.40 17.52 1.69
N SER A 30 -1.98 16.41 1.21
CA SER A 30 -1.21 15.27 0.67
C SER A 30 -1.03 15.34 -0.86
N ILE A 31 -2.07 15.79 -1.57
CA ILE A 31 -2.08 15.81 -3.04
C ILE A 31 -1.23 16.94 -3.62
N TYR A 32 -1.36 18.17 -3.12
CA TYR A 32 -0.65 19.31 -3.72
C TYR A 32 0.87 19.23 -3.56
N PRO A 33 1.44 18.85 -2.38
CA PRO A 33 2.87 18.64 -2.27
C PRO A 33 3.38 17.51 -3.16
N LEU A 34 2.62 16.43 -3.31
CA LEU A 34 2.97 15.35 -4.23
C LEU A 34 3.00 15.85 -5.68
N LEU A 35 1.98 16.58 -6.13
CA LEU A 35 1.94 17.15 -7.48
C LEU A 35 3.10 18.13 -7.73
N ALA A 36 3.43 18.97 -6.74
CA ALA A 36 4.56 19.88 -6.83
C ALA A 36 5.90 19.12 -6.96
N TRP A 37 6.08 18.05 -6.18
CA TRP A 37 7.24 17.16 -6.30
C TRP A 37 7.30 16.47 -7.66
N MET A 38 6.17 15.95 -8.16
CA MET A 38 6.10 15.29 -9.46
C MET A 38 6.44 16.24 -10.61
N LEU A 39 5.95 17.49 -10.52
CA LEU A 39 6.29 18.54 -11.48
C LEU A 39 7.78 18.86 -11.43
N GLY A 40 8.36 19.05 -10.24
CA GLY A 40 9.78 19.30 -10.05
C GLY A 40 10.70 18.16 -10.53
N LYS A 41 10.21 16.92 -10.51
CA LYS A 41 10.92 15.74 -11.05
C LYS A 41 10.68 15.52 -12.55
N GLY A 42 9.80 16.29 -13.17
CA GLY A 42 9.41 16.16 -14.57
C GLY A 42 8.55 14.93 -14.85
N PHE A 43 7.87 14.38 -13.83
CA PHE A 43 6.91 13.29 -14.00
C PHE A 43 5.54 13.79 -14.48
N THR A 44 5.18 15.02 -14.09
CA THR A 44 3.98 15.69 -14.59
C THR A 44 4.36 16.99 -15.29
N LYS A 45 3.46 17.48 -16.13
CA LYS A 45 3.54 18.79 -16.79
C LYS A 45 2.21 19.52 -16.69
N GLU A 46 2.27 20.84 -16.61
CA GLU A 46 1.09 21.71 -16.64
C GLU A 46 0.52 21.76 -18.08
N SER A 47 -0.80 21.66 -18.20
CA SER A 47 -1.49 21.74 -19.49
C SER A 47 -1.60 23.20 -19.96
N PRO A 48 -1.17 23.52 -21.19
CA PRO A 48 -1.19 24.89 -21.71
C PRO A 48 -2.60 25.42 -22.02
N LYS A 49 -3.63 24.55 -22.03
CA LYS A 49 -5.03 24.91 -22.31
C LYS A 49 -5.86 25.23 -21.06
N ALA A 50 -5.23 25.41 -19.90
CA ALA A 50 -5.95 25.77 -18.70
C ALA A 50 -6.42 27.23 -18.76
N GLU A 51 -7.68 27.47 -18.38
CA GLU A 51 -8.18 28.82 -18.12
C GLU A 51 -7.33 29.49 -17.03
N GLU A 52 -7.14 30.82 -17.14
CA GLU A 52 -6.34 31.62 -16.22
C GLU A 52 -6.71 31.30 -14.76
N GLY A 53 -5.78 30.63 -14.05
CA GLY A 53 -5.90 30.33 -12.62
C GLY A 53 -6.04 28.85 -12.24
N PHE A 54 -6.39 27.94 -13.16
CA PHE A 54 -6.58 26.51 -12.82
C PHE A 54 -5.52 25.59 -13.42
N LYS A 55 -4.42 25.35 -12.68
CA LYS A 55 -3.37 24.41 -13.10
C LYS A 55 -3.92 23.00 -13.25
N ARG A 56 -3.85 22.46 -14.48
CA ARG A 56 -4.16 21.06 -14.80
C ARG A 56 -2.87 20.33 -15.12
N TYR A 57 -2.71 19.13 -14.57
CA TYR A 57 -1.51 18.31 -14.73
C TYR A 57 -1.78 17.16 -15.69
N SER A 58 -0.75 16.71 -16.39
CA SER A 58 -0.75 15.47 -17.19
C SER A 58 0.57 14.75 -16.97
N PHE A 59 0.60 13.42 -17.13
CA PHE A 59 1.86 12.70 -17.08
C PHE A 59 2.76 13.06 -18.28
N THR A 60 4.06 13.10 -18.02
CA THR A 60 5.08 13.00 -19.06
C THR A 60 5.35 11.53 -19.35
N GLU A 61 6.09 11.23 -20.43
CA GLU A 61 6.54 9.86 -20.72
C GLU A 61 7.33 9.27 -19.54
N LYS A 62 8.28 10.06 -19.00
CA LYS A 62 9.03 9.72 -17.79
C LYS A 62 8.12 9.42 -16.58
N GLY A 63 7.05 10.20 -16.40
CA GLY A 63 6.07 9.99 -15.35
C GLY A 63 5.28 8.69 -15.51
N SER A 64 4.84 8.40 -16.73
CA SER A 64 4.15 7.15 -17.05
C SER A 64 5.04 5.93 -16.84
N GLU A 65 6.31 5.97 -17.25
CA GLU A 65 7.27 4.90 -16.99
C GLU A 65 7.53 4.69 -15.49
N PHE A 66 7.70 5.79 -14.74
CA PHE A 66 7.86 5.73 -13.30
C PHE A 66 6.64 5.08 -12.64
N LEU A 67 5.43 5.49 -13.01
CA LEU A 67 4.19 4.92 -12.49
C LEU A 67 4.10 3.41 -12.77
N ASN A 68 4.38 2.97 -14.00
CA ASN A 68 4.33 1.56 -14.37
C ASN A 68 5.31 0.72 -13.54
N LYS A 69 6.51 1.24 -13.26
CA LYS A 69 7.47 0.57 -12.35
C LYS A 69 6.94 0.46 -10.92
N GLN A 70 6.29 1.52 -10.41
CA GLN A 70 5.69 1.50 -9.07
C GLN A 70 4.50 0.54 -8.98
N ILE A 71 3.69 0.45 -10.04
CA ILE A 71 2.59 -0.53 -10.11
C ILE A 71 3.15 -1.95 -10.09
N ALA A 72 4.15 -2.25 -10.90
CA ALA A 72 4.78 -3.59 -10.93
C ALA A 72 5.41 -3.96 -9.57
N LEU A 73 6.08 -3.01 -8.91
CA LEU A 73 6.61 -3.18 -7.54
C LEU A 73 5.47 -3.43 -6.53
N GLY A 74 4.38 -2.68 -6.66
CA GLY A 74 3.18 -2.85 -5.83
C GLY A 74 2.54 -4.22 -6.04
N GLU A 75 2.33 -4.65 -7.28
CA GLU A 75 1.78 -5.96 -7.62
C GLU A 75 2.66 -7.10 -7.11
N ASP A 76 3.98 -7.02 -7.28
CA ASP A 76 4.92 -8.00 -6.73
C ASP A 76 4.91 -8.01 -5.20
N PHE A 77 4.81 -6.84 -4.56
CA PHE A 77 4.66 -6.74 -3.11
C PHE A 77 3.32 -7.33 -2.62
N LEU A 78 2.22 -7.03 -3.30
CA LEU A 78 0.89 -7.55 -3.00
C LEU A 78 0.83 -9.07 -3.19
N ASN A 79 1.42 -9.60 -4.26
CA ASN A 79 1.55 -11.04 -4.50
C ASN A 79 2.44 -11.71 -3.44
N LYS A 80 3.50 -11.06 -2.97
CA LYS A 80 4.30 -11.57 -1.84
C LYS A 80 3.57 -11.48 -0.51
N MET A 81 2.62 -10.55 -0.37
CA MET A 81 1.79 -10.32 0.81
C MET A 81 0.41 -10.99 0.70
N GLU A 82 0.21 -11.94 -0.22
CA GLU A 82 -1.10 -12.53 -0.54
C GLU A 82 -1.81 -13.14 0.69
N PHE A 83 -1.04 -13.62 1.66
CA PHE A 83 -1.54 -14.12 2.93
C PHE A 83 -2.04 -13.02 3.89
N LEU A 84 -1.43 -11.83 3.85
CA LEU A 84 -1.76 -10.68 4.70
C LEU A 84 -2.78 -9.73 4.07
N LEU A 85 -2.96 -9.78 2.74
CA LEU A 85 -3.89 -8.93 2.02
C LEU A 85 -5.35 -9.00 2.50
N PRO A 86 -5.91 -10.18 2.84
CA PRO A 86 -7.24 -10.28 3.42
C PRO A 86 -7.39 -9.56 4.77
N LEU A 87 -6.29 -9.25 5.46
CA LEU A 87 -6.31 -8.51 6.71
C LEU A 87 -6.19 -7.00 6.53
N LEU A 88 -5.27 -6.56 5.67
CA LEU A 88 -5.05 -5.14 5.40
C LEU A 88 -6.22 -4.51 4.62
N ILE A 89 -6.80 -5.29 3.69
CA ILE A 89 -7.89 -4.83 2.82
C ILE A 89 -9.24 -5.41 3.28
N GLY A 90 -9.29 -6.48 4.08
CA GLY A 90 -10.56 -7.07 4.55
C GLY A 90 -11.40 -6.17 5.46
N GLY A 91 -10.81 -5.16 6.11
CA GLY A 91 -11.55 -4.07 6.77
C GLY A 91 -12.29 -3.14 5.80
N LEU A 92 -11.95 -3.20 4.50
CA LEU A 92 -12.52 -2.44 3.39
C LEU A 92 -12.94 -3.39 2.26
N GLN A 93 -13.91 -4.28 2.54
CA GLN A 93 -14.72 -5.06 1.59
C GLN A 93 -14.17 -5.17 0.15
N PHE A 94 -13.15 -6.02 -0.09
CA PHE A 94 -12.90 -6.63 -1.39
C PHE A 94 -13.07 -8.14 -1.23
N GLY A 95 -14.11 -8.68 -1.87
CA GLY A 95 -14.45 -10.09 -1.78
C GLY A 95 -13.42 -10.96 -2.50
N SER A 96 -12.88 -11.93 -1.79
CA SER A 96 -12.71 -13.29 -2.32
C SER A 96 -12.67 -14.31 -1.18
N ASN A 97 -13.29 -15.43 -1.49
CA ASN A 97 -13.77 -16.49 -0.63
C ASN A 97 -12.64 -17.29 0.05
N LYS A 98 -12.44 -17.16 1.38
CA LYS A 98 -11.64 -18.11 2.19
C LYS A 98 -12.21 -18.27 3.60
N GLU A 99 -13.30 -19.04 3.74
CA GLU A 99 -13.84 -19.44 5.07
C GLU A 99 -12.78 -20.07 6.00
N LYS A 100 -11.78 -20.76 5.43
CA LYS A 100 -10.69 -21.41 6.18
C LYS A 100 -9.74 -20.45 6.91
N LEU A 101 -9.67 -19.18 6.49
CA LEU A 101 -8.76 -18.19 7.09
C LEU A 101 -9.49 -17.14 7.93
N ARG A 102 -10.82 -17.20 8.08
CA ARG A 102 -11.59 -16.26 8.93
C ARG A 102 -11.04 -16.16 10.36
N GLY A 103 -10.66 -17.29 10.96
CA GLY A 103 -10.10 -17.34 12.31
C GLY A 103 -8.69 -16.74 12.43
N ALA A 104 -7.96 -16.59 11.32
CA ALA A 104 -6.63 -15.99 11.29
C ALA A 104 -6.66 -14.46 11.09
N ILE A 105 -7.83 -13.89 10.74
CA ILE A 105 -7.99 -12.45 10.50
C ILE A 105 -7.81 -11.64 11.78
N GLU A 106 -8.37 -12.09 12.90
CA GLU A 106 -8.24 -11.34 14.17
C GLU A 106 -6.77 -11.34 14.70
N PRO A 107 -6.08 -12.50 14.80
CA PRO A 107 -4.70 -12.54 15.28
C PRO A 107 -3.73 -11.76 14.39
N ALA A 108 -3.86 -11.84 13.07
CA ALA A 108 -2.92 -11.12 12.21
C ALA A 108 -3.22 -9.60 12.17
N SER A 109 -4.44 -9.15 12.46
CA SER A 109 -4.77 -7.72 12.59
C SER A 109 -4.08 -7.15 13.84
N GLN A 110 -4.14 -7.89 14.95
CA GLN A 110 -3.44 -7.55 16.18
C GLN A 110 -1.92 -7.50 15.99
N LEU A 111 -1.36 -8.46 15.24
CA LEU A 111 0.07 -8.48 14.90
C LEU A 111 0.50 -7.25 14.09
N VAL A 112 -0.28 -6.88 13.06
CA VAL A 112 -0.02 -5.66 12.27
C VAL A 112 -0.12 -4.40 13.15
N GLY A 113 -1.13 -4.32 14.03
CA GLY A 113 -1.29 -3.22 14.97
C GLY A 113 -0.12 -3.06 15.96
N ALA A 114 0.36 -4.19 16.50
CA ALA A 114 1.54 -4.23 17.37
C ALA A 114 2.79 -3.77 16.61
N PHE A 115 3.02 -4.29 15.40
CA PHE A 115 4.16 -3.89 14.56
C PHE A 115 4.13 -2.39 14.21
N MET A 116 2.96 -1.83 13.90
CA MET A 116 2.81 -0.40 13.63
C MET A 116 3.07 0.46 14.86
N THR A 117 2.70 -0.02 16.05
CA THR A 117 3.01 0.64 17.32
C THR A 117 4.51 0.63 17.60
N ILE A 118 5.17 -0.52 17.46
CA ILE A 118 6.63 -0.65 17.61
C ILE A 118 7.34 0.28 16.61
N ARG A 119 6.94 0.25 15.33
CA ARG A 119 7.50 1.10 14.28
C ARG A 119 7.41 2.60 14.60
N ARG A 120 6.33 3.06 15.24
CA ARG A 120 6.18 4.48 15.60
C ARG A 120 7.09 4.91 16.74
N ASN A 121 7.47 3.99 17.61
CA ASN A 121 8.30 4.23 18.78
C ASN A 121 9.71 3.62 18.63
N LEU A 122 10.17 3.42 17.39
CA LEU A 122 11.46 2.79 17.07
C LEU A 122 12.64 3.47 17.77
N ASP A 123 12.58 4.81 17.89
CA ASP A 123 13.62 5.61 18.52
C ASP A 123 13.63 5.50 20.06
N ASP A 124 12.55 5.00 20.65
CA ASP A 124 12.34 4.87 22.10
C ASP A 124 12.53 3.44 22.62
N LEU A 125 12.83 2.47 21.74
CA LEU A 125 13.01 1.07 22.12
C LEU A 125 14.33 0.87 22.89
N SER A 126 14.27 0.16 24.02
CA SER A 126 15.48 -0.27 24.71
C SER A 126 16.16 -1.42 23.96
N GLN A 127 17.40 -1.74 24.35
CA GLN A 127 18.07 -2.94 23.83
C GLN A 127 17.33 -4.22 24.23
N GLU A 128 16.77 -4.27 25.44
CA GLU A 128 16.00 -5.41 25.93
C GLU A 128 14.73 -5.61 25.09
N ASP A 129 13.98 -4.54 24.79
CA ASP A 129 12.78 -4.60 23.94
C ASP A 129 13.13 -5.09 22.52
N SER A 130 14.28 -4.66 21.99
CA SER A 130 14.73 -5.04 20.65
C SER A 130 15.09 -6.53 20.58
N GLU A 131 15.80 -7.04 21.59
CA GLU A 131 16.14 -8.47 21.70
C GLU A 131 14.87 -9.32 21.85
N GLU A 132 13.90 -8.87 22.65
CA GLU A 132 12.63 -9.56 22.83
C GLU A 132 11.82 -9.61 21.52
N ILE A 133 11.73 -8.49 20.78
CA ILE A 133 11.06 -8.45 19.47
C ILE A 133 11.72 -9.44 18.49
N ILE A 134 13.05 -9.47 18.43
CA ILE A 134 13.79 -10.40 17.55
C ILE A 134 13.46 -11.84 17.92
N GLN A 135 13.45 -12.17 19.21
CA GLN A 135 13.15 -13.51 19.69
C GLN A 135 11.72 -13.93 19.33
N VAL A 136 10.73 -13.06 19.55
CA VAL A 136 9.32 -13.32 19.20
C VAL A 136 9.15 -13.56 17.70
N LEU A 137 9.78 -12.72 16.86
CA LEU A 137 9.71 -12.87 15.41
C LEU A 137 10.37 -14.17 14.93
N LYS A 138 11.52 -14.53 15.52
CA LYS A 138 12.24 -15.76 15.21
C LYS A 138 11.39 -17.00 15.53
N GLU A 139 10.81 -17.06 16.73
CA GLU A 139 9.94 -18.18 17.12
C GLU A 139 8.69 -18.29 16.23
N CYS A 140 8.13 -17.15 15.83
CA CYS A 140 6.99 -17.12 14.91
C CYS A 140 7.41 -17.65 13.52
N SER A 141 8.55 -17.21 12.99
CA SER A 141 9.10 -17.69 11.71
C SER A 141 9.32 -19.19 11.73
N GLU A 142 9.97 -19.72 12.76
CA GLU A 142 10.23 -21.17 12.89
C GLU A 142 8.95 -22.00 12.92
N LYS A 143 7.90 -21.52 13.61
CA LYS A 143 6.60 -22.20 13.67
C LYS A 143 5.90 -22.18 12.31
N LEU A 144 5.94 -21.05 11.61
CA LEU A 144 5.34 -20.90 10.27
C LEU A 144 6.08 -21.72 9.21
N GLU A 145 7.42 -21.73 9.24
CA GLU A 145 8.23 -22.55 8.34
C GLU A 145 7.96 -24.04 8.53
N LYS A 146 7.87 -24.53 9.78
CA LYS A 146 7.47 -25.92 10.08
C LYS A 146 6.09 -26.26 9.52
N LEU A 147 5.13 -25.32 9.59
CA LEU A 147 3.82 -25.50 8.98
C LEU A 147 3.90 -25.51 7.44
N ALA A 148 4.66 -24.60 6.84
CA ALA A 148 4.85 -24.51 5.40
C ALA A 148 5.52 -25.77 4.82
N GLN A 149 6.50 -26.33 5.52
CA GLN A 149 7.15 -27.60 5.15
C GLN A 149 6.17 -28.78 5.12
N ARG A 150 5.13 -28.78 5.97
CA ARG A 150 4.08 -29.82 5.94
C ARG A 150 3.22 -29.75 4.67
N PHE A 151 3.00 -28.56 4.14
CA PHE A 151 2.25 -28.37 2.89
C PHE A 151 3.13 -28.61 1.64
N GLY A 152 4.42 -28.29 1.70
CA GLY A 152 5.36 -28.56 0.58
C GLY A 152 5.73 -30.04 0.38
N ALA A 153 5.41 -30.91 1.34
CA ALA A 153 5.67 -32.35 1.24
C ALA A 153 4.56 -33.15 0.53
N GLU A 154 3.36 -32.58 0.38
CA GLU A 154 2.20 -33.25 -0.23
C GLU A 154 2.15 -33.14 -1.77
N GLU A 155 2.92 -32.25 -2.39
CA GLU A 155 2.98 -32.10 -3.87
C GLU A 155 3.93 -33.09 -4.58
N LYS A 156 4.51 -34.06 -3.86
CA LYS A 156 5.41 -35.09 -4.42
C LYS A 156 4.86 -36.52 -4.32
N LYS A 157 3.57 -36.74 -4.58
CA LYS A 157 3.03 -38.10 -4.71
C LYS A 157 2.09 -38.27 -5.90
#